data_AF-A0A527H802-F1
#
_entry.id   AF-A0A527H802-F1
#
_cell.length_a   1.000
_cell.length_b   1.000
_cell.length_c   1.000
_cell.angle_alpha   90.00
_cell.angle_beta   90.00
_cell.angle_gamma   90.00
#
_symmetry.space_group_name_H-M   'P 1'
#
loop_
_entity.id
_entity.type
_entity.pdbx_description
1 polymer ?
#
loop_
_entity_poly.entity_id
_entity_poly.type
_entity_poly.pdbx_seq_one_letter_code
_entity_poly.pdbx_strand_id
1 'polypeptide(L)'
;MAERTKSDHAATSAALLPIALWGLLAAVAALLFAWRVGMQWPAAPPGDGIDLDRVILLYSTLPRAAVAVLAGAVLGLSGLLLQHVLRNPLAEPSTLGISAGAQLA
;
A
#
# COMPACT_ATOMS: atom_id res chain seq x y z
N MET A 1 40.03 17.14 -6.74
CA MET A 1 38.70 17.69 -6.39
C MET A 1 37.57 17.28 -7.34
N ALA A 2 37.85 16.61 -8.48
CA ALA A 2 36.86 16.21 -9.49
C ALA A 2 36.20 14.82 -9.29
N GLU A 3 36.64 14.02 -8.32
CA GLU A 3 36.14 12.63 -8.14
C GLU A 3 34.90 12.50 -7.24
N ARG A 4 34.58 13.52 -6.42
CA ARG A 4 33.45 13.43 -5.47
C ARG A 4 32.07 13.54 -6.13
N THR A 5 31.96 14.09 -7.34
CA THR A 5 30.65 14.33 -7.98
C THR A 5 30.04 13.08 -8.62
N LYS A 6 30.88 12.09 -9.01
CA LYS A 6 30.43 10.87 -9.68
C LYS A 6 29.79 9.87 -8.71
N SER A 7 30.21 9.85 -7.44
CA SER A 7 29.65 8.96 -6.42
C SER A 7 28.24 9.36 -5.97
N ASP A 8 27.94 10.66 -5.94
CA ASP A 8 26.64 11.16 -5.46
C ASP A 8 25.49 10.84 -6.43
N HIS A 9 25.78 10.83 -7.74
CA HIS A 9 24.79 10.48 -8.76
C HIS A 9 24.49 8.98 -8.78
N ALA A 10 25.50 8.12 -8.52
CA ALA A 10 25.33 6.68 -8.41
C ALA A 10 24.54 6.25 -7.16
N ALA A 11 24.78 6.90 -6.01
CA ALA A 11 24.04 6.65 -4.78
C ALA A 11 22.58 7.15 -4.87
N THR A 12 22.36 8.32 -5.48
CA THR A 12 21.01 8.86 -5.70
C THR A 12 20.21 7.97 -6.66
N SER A 13 20.81 7.50 -7.74
CA SER A 13 20.15 6.58 -8.68
C SER A 13 19.84 5.21 -8.06
N ALA A 14 20.70 4.69 -7.17
CA ALA A 14 20.44 3.45 -6.44
C ALA A 14 19.28 3.56 -5.43
N ALA A 15 19.11 4.72 -4.78
CA ALA A 15 18.00 4.97 -3.84
C ALA A 15 16.64 5.20 -4.53
N LEU A 16 16.65 5.63 -5.79
CA LEU A 16 15.42 5.82 -6.59
C LEU A 16 14.83 4.49 -7.09
N LEU A 17 15.65 3.46 -7.29
CA LEU A 17 15.20 2.13 -7.72
C LEU A 17 14.16 1.48 -6.79
N PRO A 18 14.36 1.39 -5.46
CA PRO A 18 13.37 0.79 -4.58
C PRO A 18 12.07 1.61 -4.54
N ILE A 19 12.15 2.94 -4.57
CA ILE A 19 10.96 3.82 -4.59
C ILE A 19 10.18 3.62 -5.89
N ALA A 20 10.88 3.58 -7.03
CA ALA A 20 10.26 3.31 -8.32
C ALA A 20 9.64 1.91 -8.39
N LEU A 21 10.28 0.91 -7.78
CA LEU A 21 9.77 -0.46 -7.73
C LEU A 21 8.51 -0.57 -6.86
N TRP A 22 8.49 0.05 -5.68
CA TRP A 22 7.27 0.14 -4.86
C TRP A 22 6.16 0.92 -5.55
N GLY A 23 6.49 2.02 -6.23
CA GLY A 23 5.54 2.78 -7.04
C GLY A 23 4.96 1.94 -8.19
N LEU A 24 5.80 1.17 -8.88
CA LEU A 24 5.37 0.25 -9.94
C LEU A 24 4.45 -0.85 -9.39
N LEU A 25 4.83 -1.48 -8.28
CA LEU A 25 4.00 -2.50 -7.63
C LEU A 25 2.63 -1.95 -7.21
N ALA A 26 2.61 -0.74 -6.62
CA ALA A 26 1.36 -0.06 -6.28
C ALA A 26 0.52 0.26 -7.53
N ALA A 27 1.16 0.70 -8.61
CA ALA A 27 0.48 0.97 -9.88
C ALA A 27 -0.10 -0.31 -10.50
N VAL A 28 0.65 -1.41 -10.51
CA VAL A 28 0.18 -2.72 -10.97
C VAL A 28 -0.98 -3.20 -10.12
N ALA A 29 -0.88 -3.12 -8.79
CA ALA A 29 -1.98 -3.48 -7.88
C ALA A 29 -3.24 -2.63 -8.14
N ALA A 30 -3.08 -1.33 -8.34
CA ALA A 30 -4.19 -0.42 -8.69
C ALA A 30 -4.80 -0.78 -10.05
N LEU A 31 -3.99 -1.16 -11.03
CA LEU A 31 -4.43 -1.53 -12.37
C LEU A 31 -5.18 -2.87 -12.37
N LEU A 32 -4.68 -3.86 -11.62
CA LEU A 32 -5.38 -5.12 -11.37
C LEU A 32 -6.70 -4.90 -10.62
N PHE A 33 -6.70 -4.01 -9.62
CA PHE A 33 -7.92 -3.65 -8.89
C PHE A 33 -8.94 -2.95 -9.79
N ALA A 34 -8.51 -1.99 -10.61
CA ALA A 34 -9.36 -1.31 -11.58
C ALA A 34 -9.94 -2.28 -12.61
N TRP A 35 -9.14 -3.22 -13.12
CA TRP A 35 -9.65 -4.30 -13.96
C TRP A 35 -10.68 -5.16 -13.21
N ARG A 36 -10.37 -5.59 -11.98
CA ARG A 36 -11.30 -6.39 -11.16
C ARG A 36 -12.64 -5.70 -10.92
N VAL A 37 -12.62 -4.39 -10.69
CA VAL A 37 -13.83 -3.57 -10.51
C VAL A 37 -14.58 -3.42 -11.84
N GLY A 38 -13.88 -3.17 -12.94
CA GLY A 38 -14.49 -3.07 -14.27
C GLY A 38 -15.16 -4.38 -14.72
N MET A 39 -14.58 -5.53 -14.40
CA MET A 39 -15.18 -6.85 -14.65
C MET A 39 -16.46 -7.09 -13.86
N GLN A 40 -16.59 -6.51 -12.66
CA GLN A 40 -17.77 -6.62 -11.80
C GLN A 40 -18.74 -5.46 -12.00
N TRP A 41 -18.46 -4.54 -12.93
CA TRP A 41 -19.32 -3.39 -13.16
C TRP A 41 -20.61 -3.84 -13.85
N PRO A 42 -21.78 -3.56 -13.28
CA PRO A 42 -23.05 -3.98 -13.88
C PRO A 42 -23.19 -3.36 -15.27
N ALA A 43 -23.29 -4.21 -16.29
CA ALA A 43 -23.53 -3.77 -17.67
C ALA A 43 -24.97 -3.25 -17.87
N ALA A 44 -25.89 -3.66 -16.99
CA ALA A 44 -27.29 -3.25 -17.00
C ALA A 44 -27.60 -2.25 -15.88
N PRO A 45 -28.49 -1.27 -16.11
CA PRO A 45 -29.06 -0.45 -15.04
C PRO A 45 -29.73 -1.32 -13.96
N PRO A 46 -29.93 -0.80 -12.73
CA PRO A 46 -30.59 -1.55 -11.67
C PRO A 46 -31.98 -1.99 -12.14
N GLY A 47 -32.14 -3.30 -12.37
CA GLY A 47 -33.44 -3.92 -12.62
C GLY A 47 -34.01 -4.53 -11.35
N ASP A 48 -35.20 -5.11 -11.45
CA ASP A 48 -35.89 -5.75 -10.32
C ASP A 48 -35.24 -7.07 -9.86
N GLY A 49 -34.17 -7.53 -10.54
CA GLY A 49 -33.42 -8.74 -10.21
C GLY A 49 -32.24 -8.47 -9.27
N ILE A 50 -31.90 -9.45 -8.44
CA ILE A 50 -30.67 -9.42 -7.62
C ILE A 50 -29.48 -9.69 -8.52
N ASP A 51 -28.67 -8.67 -8.76
CA ASP A 51 -27.39 -8.78 -9.45
C ASP A 51 -26.28 -9.12 -8.46
N LEU A 52 -25.82 -10.37 -8.49
CA LEU A 52 -24.82 -10.89 -7.56
C LEU A 52 -23.48 -10.14 -7.68
N ASP A 53 -23.10 -9.74 -8.89
CA ASP A 53 -21.85 -9.01 -9.13
C ASP A 53 -21.88 -7.63 -8.46
N ARG A 54 -23.03 -6.96 -8.52
CA ARG A 54 -23.27 -5.68 -7.83
C ARG A 54 -23.19 -5.82 -6.32
N VAL A 55 -23.78 -6.88 -5.75
CA VAL A 55 -23.74 -7.15 -4.31
C VAL A 55 -22.31 -7.42 -3.86
N ILE A 56 -21.56 -8.27 -4.58
CA ILE A 56 -20.15 -8.56 -4.25
C ILE A 56 -19.30 -7.29 -4.33
N LEU A 57 -19.50 -6.46 -5.36
CA LEU A 57 -18.79 -5.20 -5.53
C LEU A 57 -19.02 -4.26 -4.33
N LEU A 58 -20.28 -4.02 -3.95
CA LEU A 58 -20.65 -3.06 -2.91
C LEU A 58 -20.32 -3.56 -1.49
N TYR A 59 -20.53 -4.84 -1.22
CA TYR A 59 -20.46 -5.39 0.14
C TYR A 59 -19.15 -6.10 0.46
N SER A 60 -18.32 -6.44 -0.53
CA SER A 60 -17.05 -7.15 -0.32
C SER A 60 -15.87 -6.39 -0.91
N THR A 61 -15.91 -6.08 -2.21
CA THR A 61 -14.73 -5.56 -2.93
C THR A 61 -14.39 -4.12 -2.51
N LEU A 62 -15.37 -3.21 -2.47
CA LEU A 62 -15.19 -1.83 -2.02
C LEU A 62 -14.74 -1.71 -0.55
N PRO A 63 -15.43 -2.31 0.44
CA PRO A 63 -14.99 -2.20 1.83
C PRO A 63 -13.61 -2.79 2.07
N ARG A 64 -13.26 -3.92 1.42
CA ARG A 64 -11.92 -4.51 1.54
C ARG A 64 -10.83 -3.61 0.95
N ALA A 65 -11.09 -2.94 -0.16
CA ALA A 65 -10.16 -1.96 -0.73
C ALA A 65 -9.95 -0.75 0.19
N ALA A 66 -11.03 -0.24 0.80
CA ALA A 66 -10.94 0.84 1.77
C ALA A 66 -10.08 0.45 2.98
N VAL A 67 -10.30 -0.75 3.55
CA VAL A 67 -9.49 -1.26 4.66
C VAL A 67 -8.03 -1.44 4.25
N ALA A 68 -7.74 -1.95 3.06
CA ALA A 68 -6.37 -2.14 2.59
C ALA A 68 -5.60 -0.82 2.48
N VAL A 69 -6.22 0.22 1.92
CA VAL A 69 -5.60 1.55 1.81
C VAL A 69 -5.40 2.19 3.18
N LEU A 70 -6.42 2.13 4.05
CA LEU A 70 -6.34 2.68 5.40
C LEU A 70 -5.27 1.97 6.24
N ALA A 71 -5.26 0.64 6.22
CA ALA A 71 -4.27 -0.16 6.95
C ALA A 71 -2.85 0.14 6.44
N GLY A 72 -2.65 0.19 5.12
CA GLY A 72 -1.36 0.54 4.52
C GLY A 72 -0.88 1.94 4.94
N ALA A 73 -1.78 2.94 4.93
CA ALA A 73 -1.47 4.30 5.34
C ALA A 73 -1.07 4.39 6.82
N VAL A 74 -1.83 3.75 7.71
CA VAL A 74 -1.55 3.74 9.15
C VAL A 74 -0.23 3.01 9.47
N LEU A 75 0.04 1.88 8.81
CA LEU A 75 1.30 1.14 9.00
C LEU A 75 2.51 1.95 8.51
N GLY A 76 2.40 2.58 7.33
CA GLY A 76 3.46 3.46 6.81
C GLY A 76 3.73 4.65 7.73
N LEU A 77 2.66 5.29 8.21
CA LEU A 77 2.76 6.43 9.13
C LEU A 77 3.34 6.03 10.49
N SER A 78 2.93 4.88 11.04
CA SER A 78 3.51 4.34 12.27
C SER A 78 5.01 4.04 12.12
N GLY A 79 5.43 3.49 10.98
CA GLY A 79 6.85 3.25 10.69
C GLY A 79 7.66 4.54 10.67
N LEU A 80 7.17 5.57 9.96
CA LEU A 80 7.82 6.88 9.89
C LEU A 80 7.91 7.56 11.26
N LEU A 81 6.82 7.55 12.04
CA LEU A 81 6.80 8.12 13.37
C LEU A 81 7.81 7.42 14.30
N LEU A 82 7.90 6.10 14.22
CA LEU A 82 8.83 5.34 15.05
C LEU A 82 10.30 5.63 14.70
N GLN A 83 10.61 5.65 13.40
CA GLN A 83 11.92 6.03 12.89
C GLN A 83 12.29 7.47 13.34
N HIS A 84 11.31 8.38 13.39
CA HIS A 84 11.51 9.76 13.85
C HIS A 84 11.75 9.87 15.36
N VAL A 85 10.95 9.20 16.18
CA VAL A 85 11.04 9.24 17.65
C VAL A 85 12.35 8.61 18.14
N LEU A 86 12.71 7.45 17.59
CA LEU A 86 13.93 6.74 17.98
C LEU A 86 15.21 7.34 17.36
N ARG A 87 15.06 8.26 16.40
CA ARG A 87 16.17 8.79 15.56
C ARG A 87 17.05 7.68 15.01
N ASN A 88 16.44 6.52 14.74
CA ASN A 88 17.09 5.33 14.26
C ASN A 88 16.36 4.83 13.01
N PRO A 89 16.94 5.04 11.81
CA PRO A 89 16.31 4.66 10.55
C PRO A 89 16.19 3.14 10.35
N LEU A 90 16.76 2.32 11.25
CA LEU A 90 16.64 0.86 11.25
C LEU A 90 15.61 0.32 12.24
N ALA A 91 14.95 1.18 13.02
CA ALA A 91 13.99 0.73 14.02
C ALA A 91 12.65 0.35 13.38
N GLU A 92 12.28 -0.93 13.50
CA GLU A 92 11.02 -1.49 13.01
C GLU A 92 9.97 -1.62 14.14
N PRO A 93 8.68 -1.36 13.86
CA PRO A 93 7.61 -1.41 14.88
C PRO A 93 7.45 -2.76 15.59
N SER A 94 7.88 -3.85 14.96
CA SER A 94 7.92 -5.21 15.55
C SER A 94 8.79 -5.30 16.81
N THR A 95 9.82 -4.47 16.96
CA THR A 95 10.74 -4.50 18.11
C THR A 95 10.14 -3.96 19.41
N LEU A 96 9.02 -3.22 19.36
CA LEU A 96 8.38 -2.64 20.54
C LEU A 96 7.32 -3.55 21.21
N GLY A 97 7.13 -4.79 20.72
CA GLY A 97 6.18 -5.74 21.33
C GLY A 97 4.72 -5.51 20.96
N ILE A 98 4.42 -4.53 20.11
CA ILE A 98 3.07 -4.18 19.63
C ILE A 98 2.42 -5.36 18.86
N SER A 99 3.20 -6.06 18.03
CA SER A 99 2.72 -7.26 17.32
C SER A 99 2.45 -8.44 18.26
N ALA A 100 3.21 -8.57 19.35
CA ALA A 100 2.99 -9.61 20.35
C ALA A 100 1.70 -9.33 21.16
N GLY A 101 1.45 -8.06 21.50
CA GLY A 101 0.20 -7.63 22.14
C GLY A 101 -1.03 -7.81 21.23
N ALA A 102 -0.90 -7.53 19.93
CA ALA A 102 -1.98 -7.72 18.96
C ALA A 102 -2.32 -9.19 18.65
N GLN A 103 -1.37 -10.12 18.81
CA GLN A 103 -1.64 -11.56 18.69
C GLN A 103 -2.22 -12.19 19.97
N LEU A 104 -2.02 -11.54 21.13
CA LEU A 104 -2.53 -12.02 22.42
C LEU A 104 -4.00 -11.63 22.65
N ALA A 105 -4.43 -10.48 22.12
CA ALA A 105 -5.80 -9.98 22.19
C ALA A 105 -6.74 -10.75 21.26
#